data_AF-A0A453LI89-F1
#
_entry.id   AF-A0A453LI89-F1
#
_cell.length_a   1.000
_cell.length_b   1.000
_cell.length_c   1.000
_cell.angle_alpha   90.00
_cell.angle_beta   90.00
_cell.angle_gamma   90.00
#
_symmetry.space_group_name_H-M   'P 1'
#
loop_
_entity.id
_entity.type
_entity.pdbx_description
1 polymer ?
#
loop_
_entity_poly.entity_id
_entity_poly.type
_entity_poly.pdbx_seq_one_letter_code
_entity_poly.pdbx_strand_id
1 'polypeptide(L)'
;MAIGRKDVISKYGFEHLLKFEKTEFPSHFTRWIVGCVDTISSQIIIDDQKIISLSKESVHLVLGLPNSGVVAMPNKERGRSFIMSRFNLSEIPNVTFFGNMLTSEEDLSDENTFI
;
A
#
# COMPACT_ATOMS: atom_id res chain seq x y z
N MET A 1 -27.65 6.63 -0.84
CA MET A 1 -27.07 5.68 0.12
C MET A 1 -25.59 5.97 0.15
N ALA A 2 -25.01 6.25 1.32
CA ALA A 2 -23.56 6.44 1.43
C ALA A 2 -22.89 5.14 0.97
N ILE A 3 -22.05 5.24 -0.06
CA ILE A 3 -21.21 4.14 -0.51
C ILE A 3 -20.21 3.91 0.62
N GLY A 4 -20.19 2.71 1.23
CA GLY A 4 -19.27 2.44 2.33
C GLY A 4 -17.83 2.51 1.83
N ARG A 5 -16.87 2.88 2.68
CA ARG A 5 -15.43 2.92 2.28
C ARG A 5 -14.94 1.64 1.62
N LYS A 6 -15.48 0.49 2.05
CA LYS A 6 -15.22 -0.83 1.44
C LYS A 6 -15.70 -0.93 -0.01
N ASP A 7 -16.83 -0.32 -0.34
CA ASP A 7 -17.37 -0.28 -1.70
C ASP A 7 -16.49 0.60 -2.60
N VAL A 8 -15.99 1.74 -2.09
CA VAL A 8 -15.01 2.58 -2.80
C VAL A 8 -13.74 1.78 -3.09
N ILE A 9 -13.17 1.12 -2.07
CA ILE A 9 -11.96 0.28 -2.24
C ILE A 9 -12.17 -0.81 -3.30
N SER A 10 -13.35 -1.42 -3.31
CA SER A 10 -13.71 -2.45 -4.29
C SER A 10 -13.84 -1.87 -5.71
N LYS A 11 -14.49 -0.70 -5.85
CA LYS A 11 -14.66 0.00 -7.13
C LYS A 11 -13.34 0.40 -7.78
N TYR A 12 -12.31 0.72 -6.99
CA TYR A 12 -10.97 1.02 -7.49
C TYR A 12 -10.13 -0.24 -7.81
N GLY A 13 -10.70 -1.45 -7.67
CA GLY A 13 -10.04 -2.71 -8.01
C GLY A 13 -9.19 -3.31 -6.88
N PHE A 14 -9.33 -2.79 -5.65
CA PHE A 14 -8.57 -3.24 -4.48
C PHE A 14 -9.40 -4.13 -3.53
N GLU A 15 -10.51 -4.69 -4.01
CA GLU A 15 -11.39 -5.57 -3.22
C GLU A 15 -10.64 -6.73 -2.56
N HIS A 16 -9.63 -7.30 -3.23
CA HIS A 16 -8.83 -8.40 -2.70
C HIS A 16 -8.11 -8.03 -1.39
N LEU A 17 -7.73 -6.76 -1.20
CA LEU A 17 -7.11 -6.28 0.05
C LEU A 17 -8.08 -6.36 1.23
N LEU A 18 -9.39 -6.27 1.00
CA LEU A 18 -10.41 -6.36 2.04
C LEU A 18 -10.62 -7.79 2.55
N LYS A 19 -10.15 -8.79 1.80
CA LYS A 19 -10.31 -10.22 2.10
C LYS A 19 -9.14 -10.79 2.90
N PHE A 20 -8.09 -9.99 3.16
CA PHE A 20 -6.99 -10.42 3.99
C PHE A 20 -7.46 -10.54 5.44
N GLU A 21 -7.45 -11.77 5.95
CA GLU A 21 -7.58 -12.01 7.38
C GLU A 21 -6.30 -11.60 8.07
N LYS A 22 -6.45 -10.82 9.15
CA LYS A 22 -5.32 -10.44 10.00
C LYS A 22 -4.67 -11.72 10.52
N THR A 23 -3.50 -12.04 9.98
CA THR A 23 -2.67 -13.15 10.47
C THR A 23 -1.61 -12.57 11.38
N GLU A 24 -1.59 -13.02 12.63
CA GLU A 24 -0.58 -12.60 13.60
C GLU A 24 0.65 -13.52 13.47
N PHE A 25 1.77 -12.94 13.03
CA PHE A 25 3.05 -13.63 12.97
C PHE A 25 3.91 -13.25 14.18
N PRO A 26 4.73 -14.18 14.71
CA PRO A 26 5.71 -13.84 15.73
C PRO A 26 6.62 -12.71 15.26
N SER A 27 6.82 -11.69 16.10
CA SER A 27 7.60 -10.49 15.74
C SER A 27 9.03 -10.81 15.29
N HIS A 28 9.65 -11.84 15.88
CA HIS A 28 10.96 -12.34 15.48
C HIS A 28 10.97 -12.89 14.06
N PHE A 29 9.91 -13.60 13.65
CA PHE A 29 9.78 -14.13 12.30
C PHE A 29 9.61 -13.00 11.29
N THR A 30 8.74 -12.03 11.58
CA THR A 30 8.55 -10.85 10.72
C THR A 30 9.86 -10.07 10.54
N ARG A 31 10.59 -9.83 11.64
CA ARG A 31 11.90 -9.15 11.57
C ARG A 31 12.92 -9.94 10.76
N TRP A 32 12.94 -11.27 10.90
CA TRP A 32 13.84 -12.12 10.12
C TRP A 32 13.52 -12.04 8.62
N ILE A 33 12.25 -12.17 8.21
CA ILE A 33 11.83 -12.04 6.82
C ILE A 33 12.22 -10.68 6.24
N VAL A 34 11.99 -9.59 6.98
CA VAL A 34 12.38 -8.24 6.53
C VAL A 34 13.88 -8.14 6.29
N GLY A 35 14.70 -8.81 7.09
CA GLY A 35 16.15 -8.89 6.91
C GLY A 35 16.59 -9.64 5.65
N CYS A 36 15.73 -10.50 5.10
CA CYS A 36 15.99 -11.24 3.87
C CYS A 36 15.63 -10.45 2.59
N VAL A 37 14.97 -9.29 2.69
CA VAL A 37 14.51 -8.54 1.51
C VAL A 37 15.63 -7.63 0.98
N ASP A 38 16.09 -7.90 -0.24
CA ASP A 38 16.89 -6.96 -1.02
C ASP A 38 15.97 -6.04 -1.84
N THR A 39 15.90 -4.78 -1.42
CA THR A 39 15.09 -3.74 -2.06
C THR A 39 15.62 -3.31 -3.42
N ILE A 40 16.90 -3.53 -3.71
CA ILE A 40 17.51 -3.11 -4.98
C ILE A 40 17.13 -4.09 -6.08
N SER A 41 17.28 -5.39 -5.82
CA SER A 41 16.91 -6.44 -6.79
C SER A 41 15.43 -6.82 -6.74
N SER A 42 14.67 -6.36 -5.73
CA SER A 42 13.29 -6.80 -5.47
C SER A 42 13.23 -8.32 -5.27
N GLN A 43 14.06 -8.84 -4.37
CA GLN A 43 14.14 -10.27 -4.07
C GLN A 43 14.12 -10.52 -2.57
N ILE A 44 13.60 -11.68 -2.17
CA ILE A 44 13.78 -12.23 -0.83
C ILE A 44 14.85 -13.31 -0.95
N ILE A 45 15.98 -13.12 -0.25
CA ILE A 45 17.14 -14.01 -0.27
C ILE A 45 17.24 -14.71 1.08
N ILE A 46 17.07 -16.03 1.07
CA ILE A 46 17.16 -16.88 2.26
C ILE A 46 18.42 -17.74 2.13
N ASP A 47 19.31 -17.58 3.11
CA ASP A 47 20.59 -18.31 3.25
C ASP A 47 21.45 -18.32 1.96
N ASP A 48 21.43 -17.22 1.20
CA ASP A 48 22.18 -17.01 -0.05
C ASP A 48 21.96 -18.08 -1.15
N GLN A 49 20.93 -18.93 -1.01
CA GLN A 49 20.65 -20.03 -1.93
C GLN A 49 19.21 -20.05 -2.44
N LYS A 50 18.26 -19.58 -1.64
CA LYS A 50 16.84 -19.53 -2.04
C LYS A 50 16.45 -18.10 -2.34
N ILE A 51 16.05 -17.86 -3.58
CA ILE A 51 15.64 -16.55 -4.07
C ILE A 51 14.16 -16.60 -4.40
N ILE A 52 13.39 -15.70 -3.82
CA ILE A 52 11.98 -15.46 -4.16
C ILE A 52 11.92 -14.09 -4.83
N SER A 53 11.67 -14.06 -6.13
CA SER A 53 11.56 -12.81 -6.89
C SER A 53 10.24 -12.09 -6.61
N LEU A 54 10.32 -10.82 -6.25
CA LEU A 54 9.18 -9.91 -6.14
C LEU A 54 9.01 -9.21 -7.48
N SER A 55 8.30 -9.87 -8.40
CA SER A 55 7.94 -9.32 -9.71
C SER A 55 6.52 -8.76 -9.68
N LYS A 56 6.16 -7.94 -10.67
CA LYS A 56 4.79 -7.46 -10.83
C LYS A 56 3.78 -8.61 -10.94
N GLU A 57 4.18 -9.72 -11.57
CA GLU A 57 3.36 -10.92 -11.71
C GLU A 57 3.18 -11.64 -10.37
N SER A 58 4.26 -11.82 -9.59
CA SER A 58 4.13 -12.49 -8.29
C SER A 58 3.29 -11.66 -7.31
N VAL A 59 3.46 -10.33 -7.31
CA VAL A 59 2.62 -9.41 -6.52
C VAL A 59 1.16 -9.44 -6.99
N HIS A 60 0.90 -9.41 -8.29
CA HIS A 60 -0.45 -9.54 -8.86
C HIS A 60 -1.13 -10.84 -8.41
N LEU A 61 -0.44 -11.98 -8.51
CA LEU A 61 -0.99 -13.28 -8.15
C LEU A 61 -1.29 -13.40 -6.65
N VAL A 62 -0.41 -12.88 -5.80
CA VAL A 62 -0.57 -12.96 -4.34
C VAL A 62 -1.62 -11.97 -3.82
N LEU A 63 -1.61 -10.73 -4.32
CA LEU A 63 -2.47 -9.67 -3.81
C LEU A 63 -3.80 -9.54 -4.58
N GLY A 64 -3.94 -10.18 -5.74
CA GLY A 64 -5.11 -10.03 -6.63
C GLY A 64 -5.25 -8.62 -7.22
N LEU A 65 -4.20 -7.80 -7.19
CA LEU A 65 -4.21 -6.43 -7.69
C LEU A 65 -4.03 -6.37 -9.20
N PRO A 66 -4.67 -5.47 -9.96
CA PRO A 66 -4.50 -5.39 -11.40
C PRO A 66 -3.02 -5.32 -11.84
N ASN A 67 -2.57 -6.20 -12.74
CA ASN A 67 -1.22 -6.16 -13.34
C ASN A 67 -1.11 -5.14 -14.49
N SER A 68 -1.93 -4.08 -14.42
CA SER A 68 -2.05 -3.06 -15.45
C SER A 68 -1.71 -1.71 -14.84
N GLY A 69 -0.77 -0.99 -15.43
CA GLY A 69 -0.38 0.33 -14.96
C GLY A 69 0.84 0.85 -15.70
N VAL A 70 1.01 2.17 -15.68
CA VAL A 70 2.24 2.80 -16.14
C VAL A 70 3.22 2.81 -14.96
N VAL A 71 4.49 2.53 -15.24
CA VAL A 71 5.54 2.66 -14.22
C VAL A 71 5.53 4.10 -13.71
N ALA A 72 5.15 4.27 -12.44
CA ALA A 72 5.19 5.56 -11.79
C ALA A 72 6.66 5.94 -11.62
N MET A 73 7.11 6.94 -12.39
CA MET A 73 8.44 7.51 -12.19
C MET A 73 8.42 8.34 -10.90
N PRO A 74 9.17 7.96 -9.85
CA PRO A 74 9.08 8.63 -8.56
C PRO A 74 9.64 10.06 -8.68
N ASN A 75 8.75 11.05 -8.62
CA ASN A 75 9.12 12.44 -8.47
C ASN A 75 8.70 12.91 -7.07
N LYS A 76 9.67 12.92 -6.14
CA LYS A 76 9.44 13.23 -4.72
C LYS A 76 8.85 14.63 -4.53
N GLU A 77 9.31 15.62 -5.28
CA GLU A 77 8.83 17.00 -5.16
C GLU A 77 7.40 17.15 -5.67
N ARG A 78 7.10 16.59 -6.85
CA ARG A 78 5.73 16.59 -7.39
C ARG A 78 4.77 15.84 -6.50
N GLY A 79 5.16 14.66 -6.00
CA GLY A 79 4.36 13.88 -5.06
C GLY A 79 4.09 14.65 -3.76
N ARG A 80 5.12 15.26 -3.18
CA ARG A 80 4.98 16.11 -1.99
C ARG A 80 4.03 17.27 -2.23
N SER A 81 4.24 18.06 -3.29
CA SER A 81 3.41 19.21 -3.63
C SER A 81 1.96 18.82 -3.89
N PHE A 82 1.73 17.67 -4.54
CA PHE A 82 0.40 17.12 -4.76
C PHE A 82 -0.30 16.80 -3.43
N ILE A 83 0.34 16.06 -2.53
CA ILE A 83 -0.22 15.73 -1.21
C ILE A 83 -0.51 17.00 -0.39
N MET A 84 0.45 17.93 -0.33
CA MET A 84 0.28 19.19 0.42
C MET A 84 -0.89 20.02 -0.12
N SER A 85 -0.98 20.18 -1.45
CA SER A 85 -2.08 20.92 -2.08
C SER A 85 -3.42 20.22 -1.93
N ARG A 86 -3.45 18.89 -2.02
CA ARG A 86 -4.69 18.09 -1.98
C ARG A 86 -5.34 18.10 -0.60
N PHE A 87 -4.53 17.94 0.44
CA PHE A 87 -4.99 17.88 1.83
C PHE A 87 -4.87 19.22 2.56
N ASN A 88 -4.53 20.29 1.83
CA ASN A 88 -4.37 21.65 2.35
C ASN A 88 -3.41 21.71 3.56
N LEU A 89 -2.28 21.01 3.45
CA LEU A 89 -1.27 20.87 4.51
C LEU A 89 -0.12 21.85 4.30
N SER A 90 0.31 22.50 5.38
CA SER A 90 1.50 23.35 5.42
C SER A 90 2.81 22.56 5.47
N GLU A 91 2.76 21.31 5.94
CA GLU A 91 3.91 20.42 6.08
C GLU A 91 3.55 18.96 5.81
N ILE A 92 4.56 18.10 5.64
CA ILE A 92 4.33 16.66 5.43
C ILE A 92 3.79 16.07 6.74
N PRO A 93 2.62 15.41 6.70
CA PRO A 93 2.03 14.88 7.92
C PRO A 93 2.75 13.62 8.40
N ASN A 94 2.57 13.28 9.67
CA ASN A 94 3.04 12.01 10.22
C ASN A 94 2.34 10.82 9.53
N VAL A 95 2.97 9.64 9.50
CA VAL A 95 2.39 8.40 8.97
C VAL A 95 1.03 8.08 9.59
N THR A 96 0.79 8.48 10.84
CA THR A 96 -0.50 8.27 11.52
C THR A 96 -1.64 9.14 10.97
N PHE A 97 -1.36 10.24 10.27
CA PHE A 97 -2.37 11.16 9.77
C PHE A 97 -3.36 10.47 8.82
N PHE A 98 -2.84 9.78 7.80
CA PHE A 98 -3.67 9.07 6.83
C PHE A 98 -4.36 7.85 7.46
N GLY A 99 -3.68 7.17 8.40
CA GLY A 99 -4.29 6.08 9.16
C GLY A 99 -5.52 6.56 9.94
N ASN A 100 -5.37 7.64 10.71
CA ASN A 100 -6.45 8.24 11.49
C ASN A 100 -7.59 8.73 10.59
N MET A 101 -7.27 9.32 9.43
CA MET A 101 -8.25 9.75 8.44
C MET A 101 -9.08 8.56 7.92
N LEU A 102 -8.46 7.42 7.61
CA LEU A 102 -9.15 6.22 7.15
C LEU A 102 -10.01 5.55 8.24
N THR A 103 -9.63 5.72 9.52
CA THR A 103 -10.36 5.16 10.67
C THR A 103 -11.39 6.09 11.29
N SER A 104 -11.43 7.37 10.90
CA SER A 104 -12.38 8.34 11.46
C SER A 104 -13.82 7.94 11.14
N GLU A 105 -14.81 8.48 11.84
CA GLU A 105 -16.23 8.28 11.48
C GLU A 105 -16.71 9.28 10.42
N GLU A 106 -15.88 10.24 10.03
CA GLU A 106 -16.21 11.27 9.05
C GLU A 106 -16.22 10.72 7.62
N ASP A 107 -17.27 10.99 6.86
CA ASP A 107 -17.36 10.57 5.46
C ASP A 107 -16.23 11.21 4.63
N LEU A 108 -15.38 10.36 4.05
CA LEU A 108 -14.38 10.76 3.07
C LEU A 108 -15.02 10.67 1.68
N SER A 109 -14.70 11.61 0.80
CA SER A 109 -15.02 11.44 -0.62
C SER A 109 -14.28 10.23 -1.19
N ASP A 110 -14.83 9.63 -2.26
CA ASP A 110 -14.18 8.55 -3.01
C ASP A 110 -12.72 8.91 -3.34
N GLU A 111 -12.53 10.14 -3.81
CA GLU A 111 -11.25 10.72 -4.24
C GLU A 111 -10.29 11.10 -3.08
N ASN A 112 -10.76 11.08 -1.83
CA ASN A 112 -9.89 11.20 -0.65
C ASN A 112 -9.61 9.83 -0.02
N THR A 113 -10.35 8.79 -0.44
CA THR A 113 -10.17 7.40 0.00
C THR A 113 -9.08 6.68 -0.83
N PHE A 114 -8.98 6.97 -2.13
CA PHE A 114 -7.89 6.52 -3.00
C PHE A 114 -7.20 7.73 -3.65
N ILE A 115 -5.92 7.94 -3.28
CA ILE A 115 -5.05 9.02 -3.78
C ILE A 115 -4.34 8.59 -5.05
#